data_AF-A0A376GAW5-F1
#
_entry.id   AF-A0A376GAW5-F1
#
_cell.length_a   1.000
_cell.length_b   1.000
_cell.length_c   1.000
_cell.angle_alpha   90.00
_cell.angle_beta   90.00
_cell.angle_gamma   90.00
#
_symmetry.space_group_name_H-M   'P 1'
#
loop_
_entity.id
_entity.type
_entity.pdbx_description
1 polymer ?
#
loop_
_entity_poly.entity_id
_entity_poly.type
_entity_poly.pdbx_seq_one_letter_code
_entity_poly.pdbx_strand_id
1 'polypeptide(L)'
;MDKENNSIDLIFKQNNNVYIERVDEANLDAENYLVDALNNWGYWKIVKNKEEADFIIEFSLRKRIMGDRTTKAVLKTLSGKVYKESKNYTASPTAFSGYNGSRASVQKLVNGFFVQTFK
;
A
#
# COMPACT_ATOMS: atom_id res chain seq x y z
N MET A 1 11.47 -19.00 -18.72
CA MET A 1 11.48 -17.77 -17.90
C MET A 1 11.42 -16.60 -18.84
N ASP A 2 10.25 -15.99 -18.98
CA ASP A 2 9.96 -14.96 -19.99
C ASP A 2 10.67 -13.65 -19.65
N LYS A 3 11.32 -13.04 -20.65
CA LYS A 3 12.04 -11.75 -20.54
C LYS A 3 11.18 -10.63 -19.94
N GLU A 4 9.86 -10.72 -20.11
CA GLU A 4 8.88 -9.76 -19.60
C GLU A 4 8.74 -9.82 -18.06
N ASN A 5 8.84 -11.01 -17.46
CA ASN A 5 8.77 -11.17 -15.99
C ASN A 5 10.07 -10.70 -15.32
N ASN A 6 11.24 -10.92 -15.95
CA ASN A 6 12.49 -10.34 -15.43
C ASN A 6 12.48 -8.80 -15.46
N SER A 7 11.74 -8.20 -16.39
CA SER A 7 11.64 -6.73 -16.50
C SER A 7 10.71 -6.13 -15.45
N ILE A 8 9.62 -6.84 -15.09
CA ILE A 8 8.67 -6.35 -14.09
C ILE A 8 9.23 -6.44 -12.66
N ASP A 9 10.05 -7.45 -12.35
CA ASP A 9 10.69 -7.56 -11.03
C ASP A 9 11.68 -6.39 -10.76
N LEU A 10 12.31 -5.85 -11.81
CA LEU A 10 13.20 -4.68 -11.70
C LEU A 10 12.45 -3.39 -11.36
N ILE A 11 11.14 -3.33 -11.61
CA ILE A 11 10.29 -2.17 -11.30
C ILE A 11 9.99 -2.11 -9.79
N PHE A 12 10.00 -3.23 -9.08
CA PHE A 12 9.65 -3.28 -7.66
C PHE A 12 10.86 -3.41 -6.72
N LYS A 13 12.08 -3.21 -7.24
CA LYS A 13 13.32 -3.23 -6.44
C LYS A 13 13.42 -2.05 -5.46
N GLN A 14 14.32 -2.18 -4.50
CA GLN A 14 14.63 -1.14 -3.53
C GLN A 14 15.05 0.18 -4.22
N ASN A 15 14.72 1.31 -3.59
CA ASN A 15 15.02 2.69 -4.00
C ASN A 15 14.30 3.22 -5.25
N ASN A 16 13.41 2.44 -5.86
CA ASN A 16 12.54 2.94 -6.90
C ASN A 16 11.50 3.92 -6.35
N ASN A 17 11.04 4.81 -7.22
CA ASN A 17 10.02 5.79 -6.94
C ASN A 17 8.64 5.16 -7.05
N VAL A 18 7.77 5.42 -6.08
CA VAL A 18 6.42 4.86 -6.06
C VAL A 18 5.40 5.95 -5.78
N TYR A 19 4.32 5.92 -6.56
CA TYR A 19 3.15 6.77 -6.35
C TYR A 19 2.04 5.98 -5.67
N ILE A 20 1.37 6.60 -4.70
CA ILE A 20 0.21 6.01 -4.03
C ILE A 20 -1.05 6.52 -4.73
N GLU A 21 -1.83 5.60 -5.29
CA GLU A 21 -3.12 5.90 -5.90
C GLU A 21 -4.23 5.44 -4.95
N ARG A 22 -4.97 6.39 -4.38
CA ARG A 22 -6.12 6.05 -3.53
C ARG A 22 -7.32 5.61 -4.37
N VAL A 23 -7.97 4.57 -3.91
CA VAL A 23 -9.27 4.09 -4.41
C VAL A 23 -10.26 3.92 -3.27
N ASP A 24 -11.55 3.89 -3.59
CA ASP A 24 -12.67 3.84 -2.65
C ASP A 24 -12.75 5.07 -1.70
N GLU A 25 -13.46 4.93 -0.57
CA GLU A 25 -13.59 5.93 0.50
C GLU A 25 -12.31 6.11 1.35
N ALA A 26 -11.13 5.77 0.80
CA ALA A 26 -9.87 5.95 1.49
C ALA A 26 -9.65 7.45 1.76
N ASN A 27 -9.82 7.85 3.03
CA ASN A 27 -9.60 9.23 3.43
C ASN A 27 -8.11 9.60 3.37
N LEU A 28 -7.82 10.90 3.31
CA LEU A 28 -6.45 11.41 3.21
C LEU A 28 -5.57 10.94 4.38
N ASP A 29 -6.14 10.83 5.59
CA ASP A 29 -5.44 10.32 6.77
C ASP A 29 -4.93 8.88 6.59
N ALA A 30 -5.72 8.01 5.95
CA ALA A 30 -5.32 6.62 5.71
C ALA A 30 -4.14 6.50 4.75
N GLU A 31 -4.13 7.34 3.70
CA GLU A 31 -2.97 7.45 2.81
C GLU A 31 -1.76 7.97 3.58
N ASN A 32 -1.90 9.03 4.38
CA ASN A 32 -0.79 9.55 5.18
C ASN A 32 -0.19 8.46 6.10
N TYR A 33 -1.02 7.65 6.76
CA TYR A 33 -0.52 6.52 7.54
C TYR A 33 0.24 5.49 6.70
N LEU A 34 -0.19 5.23 5.46
CA LEU A 34 0.51 4.32 4.57
C LEU A 34 1.85 4.91 4.13
N VAL A 35 1.86 6.18 3.72
CA VAL A 35 3.06 6.92 3.32
C VAL A 35 4.07 6.92 4.46
N ASP A 36 3.65 7.25 5.69
CA ASP A 36 4.50 7.22 6.88
C ASP A 36 5.06 5.81 7.13
N ALA A 37 4.22 4.78 7.06
CA ALA A 37 4.65 3.41 7.31
C ALA A 37 5.63 2.89 6.25
N LEU A 38 5.43 3.23 4.98
CA LEU A 38 6.34 2.87 3.88
C LEU A 38 7.65 3.65 3.95
N ASN A 39 7.61 4.95 4.27
CA ASN A 39 8.80 5.77 4.49
C ASN A 39 9.64 5.24 5.66
N ASN A 40 8.99 4.86 6.77
CA ASN A 40 9.67 4.25 7.92
C ASN A 40 10.31 2.90 7.58
N TRP A 41 9.69 2.12 6.69
CA TRP A 41 10.29 0.88 6.21
C TRP A 41 11.48 1.13 5.27
N GLY A 42 11.45 2.20 4.47
CA GLY A 42 12.61 2.72 3.75
C GLY A 42 13.02 1.94 2.49
N TYR A 43 12.17 1.04 2.00
CA TYR A 43 12.49 0.23 0.81
C TYR A 43 12.26 0.99 -0.50
N TRP A 44 11.26 1.86 -0.57
CA TRP A 44 10.93 2.67 -1.76
C TRP A 44 10.90 4.16 -1.44
N LYS A 45 11.00 4.99 -2.48
CA LYS A 45 10.87 6.44 -2.37
C LYS A 45 9.45 6.85 -2.75
N ILE A 46 8.67 7.31 -1.77
CA ILE A 46 7.30 7.75 -2.05
C ILE A 46 7.35 9.13 -2.74
N VAL A 47 6.83 9.22 -3.96
CA VAL A 47 6.77 10.47 -4.73
C VAL A 47 5.35 11.05 -4.73
N LYS A 48 5.26 12.38 -4.87
CA LYS A 48 3.97 13.10 -4.86
C LYS A 48 3.27 13.11 -6.21
N ASN A 49 4.04 12.97 -7.29
CA ASN A 49 3.55 13.06 -8.67
C ASN A 49 3.66 11.70 -9.34
N LYS A 50 2.64 11.32 -10.12
CA LYS A 50 2.58 10.02 -10.80
C LYS A 50 3.65 9.90 -11.89
N GLU A 51 4.04 11.03 -12.48
CA GLU A 51 5.04 11.14 -13.55
C GLU A 51 6.47 10.83 -13.06
N GLU A 52 6.72 10.96 -11.76
CA GLU A 52 8.03 10.69 -11.14
C GLU A 52 8.17 9.23 -10.68
N ALA A 53 7.09 8.46 -10.75
CA ALA A 53 7.03 7.11 -10.21
C ALA A 53 7.48 6.06 -11.23
N ASP A 54 8.15 5.02 -10.75
CA ASP A 54 8.45 3.83 -11.53
C ASP A 54 7.25 2.86 -11.54
N PHE A 55 6.41 2.91 -10.50
CA PHE A 55 5.19 2.11 -10.37
C PHE A 55 4.17 2.72 -9.39
N ILE A 56 3.01 2.07 -9.33
CA ILE A 56 1.87 2.53 -8.54
C ILE A 56 1.52 1.49 -7.47
N ILE A 57 1.28 1.96 -6.25
CA ILE A 57 0.51 1.21 -5.25
C ILE A 57 -0.90 1.77 -5.26
N GLU A 58 -1.83 0.99 -5.79
CA GLU A 58 -3.25 1.28 -5.60
C GLU A 58 -3.64 0.85 -4.19
N PHE A 59 -4.15 1.80 -3.39
CA PHE A 59 -4.48 1.61 -1.99
C PHE A 59 -5.97 1.85 -1.73
N SER A 60 -6.63 0.87 -1.13
CA SER A 60 -7.99 1.00 -0.63
C SER A 60 -8.04 0.88 0.88
N LEU A 61 -8.93 1.66 1.48
CA LEU A 61 -9.40 1.48 2.84
C LEU A 61 -10.92 1.54 2.85
N ARG A 62 -11.55 0.51 3.40
CA ARG A 62 -13.01 0.43 3.57
C ARG A 62 -13.38 0.38 5.04
N LYS A 63 -14.41 1.13 5.40
CA LYS A 63 -15.07 1.04 6.70
C LYS A 63 -16.15 -0.04 6.63
N ARG A 64 -16.10 -1.03 7.52
CA ARG A 64 -17.15 -2.06 7.62
C ARG A 64 -18.15 -1.75 8.74
N ILE A 65 -19.26 -2.49 8.74
CA ILE A 65 -20.27 -2.50 9.81
C ILE A 65 -19.55 -2.84 11.13
N MET A 66 -19.86 -2.12 12.22
CA MET A 66 -19.15 -2.10 13.51
C MET A 66 -17.85 -1.25 13.59
N GLY A 67 -17.50 -0.52 12.53
CA GLY A 67 -16.41 0.45 12.60
C GLY A 67 -15.02 -0.14 12.33
N ASP A 68 -14.93 -1.40 11.92
CA ASP A 68 -13.72 -2.02 11.39
C ASP A 68 -13.16 -1.24 10.20
N ARG A 69 -11.84 -1.30 10.05
CA ARG A 69 -11.10 -0.76 8.92
C ARG A 69 -10.39 -1.90 8.20
N THR A 70 -10.66 -2.05 6.91
CA THR A 70 -10.03 -3.05 6.06
C THR A 70 -9.23 -2.36 4.97
N THR A 71 -7.94 -2.66 4.90
CA THR A 71 -7.01 -2.14 3.89
C THR A 71 -6.57 -3.20 2.91
N LYS A 72 -6.30 -2.79 1.68
CA LYS A 72 -5.76 -3.64 0.61
C LYS A 72 -4.86 -2.81 -0.31
N ALA A 73 -3.84 -3.45 -0.86
CA ALA A 73 -2.94 -2.85 -1.83
C ALA A 73 -2.81 -3.71 -3.09
N VAL A 74 -2.67 -3.04 -4.24
CA VAL A 74 -2.36 -3.66 -5.53
C VAL A 74 -1.14 -2.95 -6.12
N LEU A 75 -0.10 -3.71 -6.46
CA LEU A 75 1.08 -3.23 -7.14
C LEU A 75 0.83 -3.26 -8.64
N LYS A 76 0.94 -2.10 -9.29
CA LYS A 76 0.68 -1.94 -10.72
C LYS A 76 1.85 -1.23 -11.38
N THR A 77 2.15 -1.61 -12.62
CA THR A 77 2.99 -0.78 -13.50
C THR A 77 2.29 0.54 -13.82
N LEU A 78 3.01 1.53 -14.36
CA LEU A 78 2.41 2.78 -14.85
C LEU A 78 1.34 2.55 -15.94
N SER A 79 1.46 1.46 -16.71
CA SER A 79 0.47 1.05 -17.71
C SER A 79 -0.76 0.33 -17.13
N GLY A 80 -0.82 0.12 -15.80
CA GLY A 80 -1.94 -0.53 -15.11
C GLY A 80 -1.86 -2.05 -15.05
N LYS A 81 -0.77 -2.68 -15.52
CA LYS A 81 -0.56 -4.14 -15.40
C LYS A 81 -0.35 -4.49 -13.93
N VAL A 82 -1.22 -5.35 -13.39
CA VAL A 82 -1.12 -5.83 -12.01
C VAL A 82 0.06 -6.80 -11.90
N TYR A 83 0.97 -6.52 -10.98
CA TYR A 83 2.06 -7.40 -10.61
C TYR A 83 1.68 -8.31 -9.44
N LYS A 84 1.19 -7.71 -8.34
CA LYS A 84 0.85 -8.44 -7.13
C LYS A 84 -0.24 -7.72 -6.36
N GLU A 85 -1.04 -8.50 -5.66
CA GLU A 85 -2.15 -8.01 -4.86
C GLU A 85 -2.06 -8.56 -3.44
N SER A 86 -2.36 -7.70 -2.46
CA SER A 86 -2.45 -8.11 -1.06
C SER A 86 -3.78 -8.80 -0.79
N LYS A 87 -3.79 -9.71 0.19
CA LYS A 87 -5.05 -10.04 0.89
C LYS A 87 -5.59 -8.81 1.63
N ASN A 88 -6.82 -8.92 2.13
CA ASN A 88 -7.40 -7.91 3.01
C ASN A 88 -6.74 -7.94 4.39
N TYR A 89 -6.45 -6.76 4.94
CA TYR A 89 -5.95 -6.59 6.31
C TYR A 89 -6.94 -5.76 7.11
N THR A 90 -7.50 -6.35 8.18
CA THR A 90 -8.54 -5.71 9.00
C THR A 90 -8.04 -5.38 10.40
N ALA A 91 -8.46 -4.23 10.91
CA ALA A 91 -8.32 -3.85 12.30
C ALA A 91 -9.63 -3.26 12.83
N SER A 92 -9.98 -3.66 14.04
CA SER A 92 -11.14 -3.17 14.77
C SER A 92 -10.74 -2.00 15.67
N PRO A 93 -11.54 -0.92 15.75
CA PRO A 93 -11.34 0.12 16.73
C PRO A 93 -11.57 -0.44 18.14
N THR A 94 -10.66 -0.19 19.07
CA THR A 94 -10.94 -0.46 20.49
C THR A 94 -11.70 0.73 21.09
N ALA A 95 -12.47 0.52 22.16
CA ALA A 95 -13.33 1.54 22.78
C ALA A 95 -12.60 2.86 23.16
N PHE A 96 -11.28 2.86 23.24
CA PHE A 96 -10.44 4.01 23.56
C PHE A 96 -9.70 4.61 22.34
N SER A 97 -9.87 4.06 21.13
CA SER A 97 -8.99 4.35 19.98
C SER A 97 -9.69 4.46 18.63
N GLY A 98 -10.93 4.96 18.56
CA GLY A 98 -11.71 5.05 17.31
C GLY A 98 -10.98 5.60 16.06
N TYR A 99 -9.92 6.40 16.25
CA TYR A 99 -9.03 6.92 15.20
C TYR A 99 -7.89 5.97 14.77
N ASN A 100 -7.49 5.01 15.60
CA ASN A 100 -6.34 4.13 15.40
C ASN A 100 -6.63 2.89 14.53
N GLY A 101 -7.90 2.61 14.21
CA GLY A 101 -8.26 1.46 13.37
C GLY A 101 -7.60 1.51 11.98
N SER A 102 -7.58 2.69 11.33
CA SER A 102 -6.97 2.86 10.01
C SER A 102 -5.45 2.67 10.07
N ARG A 103 -4.80 3.29 11.05
CA ARG A 103 -3.35 3.15 11.25
C ARG A 103 -2.97 1.70 11.54
N ALA A 104 -3.73 1.00 12.38
CA ALA A 104 -3.51 -0.39 12.71
C ALA A 104 -3.69 -1.32 11.49
N SER A 105 -4.74 -1.11 10.67
CA SER A 105 -4.93 -1.90 9.45
C SER A 105 -3.80 -1.65 8.44
N VAL A 106 -3.36 -0.40 8.29
CA VAL A 106 -2.22 -0.02 7.44
C VAL A 106 -0.92 -0.69 7.92
N GLN A 107 -0.61 -0.64 9.22
CA GLN A 107 0.59 -1.30 9.75
C GLN A 107 0.57 -2.81 9.52
N LYS A 108 -0.59 -3.45 9.67
CA LYS A 108 -0.76 -4.87 9.34
C LYS A 108 -0.52 -5.14 7.86
N LEU A 109 -1.03 -4.29 6.97
CA LEU A 109 -0.78 -4.37 5.53
C LEU A 109 0.73 -4.26 5.24
N VAL A 110 1.41 -3.25 5.78
CA VAL A 110 2.84 -3.04 5.52
C VAL A 110 3.69 -4.21 5.99
N ASN A 111 3.53 -4.60 7.26
CA ASN A 111 4.31 -5.68 7.84
C ASN A 111 3.95 -7.05 7.26
N GLY A 112 2.68 -7.27 6.91
CA GLY A 112 2.19 -8.57 6.45
C GLY A 112 2.35 -8.81 4.95
N PHE A 113 2.40 -7.74 4.16
CA PHE A 113 2.48 -7.84 2.69
C PHE A 113 3.79 -7.27 2.15
N PHE A 114 4.09 -5.99 2.38
CA PHE A 114 5.27 -5.35 1.77
C PHE A 114 6.57 -5.94 2.35
N VAL A 115 6.74 -5.91 3.68
CA VAL A 115 7.96 -6.42 4.35
C VAL A 115 8.16 -7.93 4.13
N GLN A 116 7.07 -8.70 4.06
CA GLN A 116 7.18 -10.15 3.81
C GLN A 116 7.49 -10.48 2.35
N THR A 117 7.02 -9.64 1.42
CA THR A 117 7.24 -9.84 -0.01
C THR A 117 8.62 -9.36 -0.45
N PHE A 118 9.07 -8.24 0.11
CA PHE A 118 10.30 -7.55 -0.26
C PHE A 118 11.20 -7.50 0.97
N LYS A 119 12.33 -8.19 0.90
CA LYS A 119 13.34 -8.26 1.95
C LYS A 119 14.59 -7.50 1.54
#